data_AF-A0A103EKY9-F1
#
_entry.id   AF-A0A103EKY9-F1
#
_cell.length_a   1.000
_cell.length_b   1.000
_cell.length_c   1.000
_cell.angle_alpha   90.00
_cell.angle_beta   90.00
_cell.angle_gamma   90.00
#
_symmetry.space_group_name_H-M   'P 1'
#
loop_
_entity.id
_entity.type
_entity.pdbx_description
1 polymer ?
#
loop_
_entity_poly.entity_id
_entity_poly.type
_entity_poly.pdbx_seq_one_letter_code
_entity_poly.pdbx_strand_id
1 'polypeptide(L)'
;MFHSKQNLLVVALVLAELVLTGCGGGGDTGNGPAPSSNTGSSGSGSSATNGGVVSSVFLQSGGSGYFSFASSLNASSQYTGVAKAQLYTTSASSSVFSEQTSNVIGQYSMTTTRMTLVTTQGDYSTLGLGNDIQIDQQSANAFKYGVGGSPAILQATLTSTDVSGQAVSAVAVDANGGVAHTLAADASAMPAGSVRYTTQVTALQPLLTVQSGNPISQTLAQLQQQYGGTIATLGDATYLTGMTGAPAPAYAQLGGSVYPANYTGANQATGLSLVAGTPYAYNQTAAAFIAQELQTHAGAL
;
A
#
# COMPACT_ATOMS: atom_id res chain seq x y z
N MET A 1 -55.17 5.65 -2.43
CA MET A 1 -55.74 5.63 -1.07
C MET A 1 -55.42 4.28 -0.46
N PHE A 2 -54.33 4.15 0.30
CA PHE A 2 -54.17 4.45 1.74
C PHE A 2 -54.67 3.33 2.68
N HIS A 3 -53.73 2.94 3.55
CA HIS A 3 -53.80 2.16 4.81
C HIS A 3 -53.61 0.64 4.69
N SER A 4 -52.51 0.02 5.15
CA SER A 4 -51.70 0.12 6.41
C SER A 4 -52.20 -0.84 7.51
N LYS A 5 -51.31 -1.78 7.91
CA LYS A 5 -50.79 -2.03 9.28
C LYS A 5 -50.11 -3.41 9.31
N GLN A 6 -48.78 -3.44 9.47
CA GLN A 6 -48.05 -3.62 10.74
C GLN A 6 -48.20 -5.01 11.37
N ASN A 7 -47.08 -5.73 11.46
CA ASN A 7 -46.72 -6.78 12.43
C ASN A 7 -45.26 -7.17 12.15
N LEU A 8 -44.38 -7.48 13.08
CA LEU A 8 -44.22 -7.21 14.51
C LEU A 8 -42.75 -7.61 14.75
N LEU A 9 -41.99 -6.75 15.43
CA LEU A 9 -40.60 -6.99 15.80
C LEU A 9 -40.52 -8.19 16.76
N VAL A 10 -39.66 -9.19 16.51
CA VAL A 10 -39.29 -10.21 17.51
C VAL A 10 -37.82 -10.04 17.84
N VAL A 11 -37.58 -9.56 19.06
CA VAL A 11 -36.29 -9.56 19.76
C VAL A 11 -36.10 -10.96 20.35
N ALA A 12 -35.00 -11.63 20.02
CA ALA A 12 -34.55 -12.82 20.74
C ALA A 12 -33.21 -12.51 21.44
N LEU A 13 -33.31 -12.36 22.75
CA LEU A 13 -32.23 -12.30 23.73
C LEU A 13 -31.72 -13.74 23.95
N VAL A 14 -30.42 -14.00 23.81
CA VAL A 14 -29.78 -15.20 24.38
C VAL A 14 -28.63 -14.75 25.26
N LEU A 15 -28.74 -15.14 26.53
CA LEU A 15 -27.82 -14.90 27.64
C LEU A 15 -27.33 -16.26 28.13
N ALA A 16 -26.05 -16.31 28.53
CA ALA A 16 -25.34 -17.38 29.26
C ALA A 16 -25.00 -18.65 28.43
N GLU A 17 -23.84 -19.33 28.59
CA GLU A 17 -23.02 -19.54 29.79
C GLU A 17 -21.50 -19.53 29.51
N LEU A 18 -20.77 -19.09 30.53
CA LEU A 18 -19.33 -19.17 30.72
C LEU A 18 -19.02 -20.54 31.36
N VAL A 19 -18.25 -21.41 30.72
CA VAL A 19 -17.66 -22.58 31.39
C VAL A 19 -16.15 -22.38 31.53
N LEU A 20 -15.76 -21.91 32.71
CA LEU A 20 -14.44 -22.19 33.28
C LEU A 20 -14.50 -23.61 33.87
N THR A 21 -13.67 -24.51 33.37
CA THR A 21 -13.18 -25.63 34.17
C THR A 21 -11.66 -25.66 34.06
N GLY A 22 -11.02 -25.46 35.22
CA GLY A 22 -9.62 -25.81 35.43
C GLY A 22 -9.51 -27.14 36.18
N CYS A 23 -8.26 -27.61 36.21
CA CYS A 23 -7.67 -28.59 37.15
C CYS A 23 -7.55 -30.06 36.70
N GLY A 24 -6.32 -30.58 36.87
CA GLY A 24 -5.89 -31.99 36.72
C GLY A 24 -4.95 -32.18 35.51
N GLY A 25 -3.64 -32.46 35.59
CA GLY A 25 -2.79 -32.98 36.66
C GLY A 25 -2.25 -34.38 36.30
N GLY A 26 -0.97 -34.47 35.95
CA GLY A 26 -0.10 -35.65 36.20
C GLY A 26 0.06 -36.73 35.10
N GLY A 27 1.29 -37.26 34.99
CA GLY A 27 1.78 -38.27 34.02
C GLY A 27 1.05 -39.62 34.00
N ASP A 28 1.33 -40.57 33.11
CA ASP A 28 2.63 -41.23 32.96
C ASP A 28 2.76 -42.01 31.60
N THR A 29 3.98 -42.50 31.36
CA THR A 29 4.57 -43.21 30.20
C THR A 29 3.90 -44.51 29.70
N GLY A 30 4.05 -44.84 28.40
CA GLY A 30 3.72 -46.17 27.84
C GLY A 30 3.86 -46.31 26.31
N ASN A 31 4.79 -47.17 25.89
CA ASN A 31 5.27 -47.41 24.53
C ASN A 31 4.52 -48.58 23.83
N GLY A 32 4.25 -48.54 22.51
CA GLY A 32 3.88 -49.74 21.72
C GLY A 32 3.18 -49.50 20.36
N PRO A 33 3.28 -50.41 19.35
CA PRO A 33 3.49 -50.08 17.93
C PRO A 33 2.28 -50.25 16.96
N ALA A 34 2.47 -49.79 15.70
CA ALA A 34 1.58 -49.69 14.51
C ALA A 34 1.00 -51.03 13.93
N PRO A 35 0.30 -51.15 12.75
CA PRO A 35 -0.31 -50.20 11.76
C PRO A 35 -1.73 -50.59 11.18
N SER A 36 -2.27 -49.79 10.24
CA SER A 36 -3.38 -50.05 9.24
C SER A 36 -4.84 -50.10 9.77
N SER A 37 -5.93 -49.70 9.10
CA SER A 37 -6.29 -49.51 7.68
C SER A 37 -7.57 -48.64 7.49
N ASN A 38 -7.73 -48.05 6.29
CA ASN A 38 -8.87 -47.37 5.63
C ASN A 38 -10.31 -47.56 6.17
N THR A 39 -11.15 -46.50 6.10
CA THR A 39 -12.19 -46.22 5.06
C THR A 39 -13.16 -45.14 5.57
N GLY A 40 -13.51 -44.13 4.75
CA GLY A 40 -14.68 -43.27 5.02
C GLY A 40 -14.60 -41.83 4.48
N SER A 41 -14.75 -41.68 3.16
CA SER A 41 -14.98 -40.39 2.51
C SER A 41 -16.43 -39.94 2.69
N SER A 42 -16.65 -38.68 3.09
CA SER A 42 -17.61 -37.73 2.49
C SER A 42 -18.02 -36.64 3.49
N GLY A 43 -18.00 -35.38 3.07
CA GLY A 43 -18.83 -34.35 3.71
C GLY A 43 -18.23 -32.96 3.82
N SER A 44 -18.15 -32.27 2.69
CA SER A 44 -18.39 -30.82 2.58
C SER A 44 -17.73 -29.90 3.62
N GLY A 45 -16.42 -29.71 3.50
CA GLY A 45 -15.72 -28.55 4.08
C GLY A 45 -15.43 -27.55 2.98
N SER A 46 -16.13 -26.42 3.00
CA SER A 46 -16.02 -25.27 2.12
C SER A 46 -14.66 -25.13 1.45
N SER A 47 -14.65 -25.05 0.12
CA SER A 47 -13.54 -24.51 -0.66
C SER A 47 -13.13 -23.19 0.00
N ALA A 48 -12.01 -23.20 0.72
CA ALA A 48 -11.35 -22.00 1.17
C ALA A 48 -10.93 -21.26 -0.11
N THR A 49 -11.81 -20.37 -0.59
CA THR A 49 -11.46 -19.36 -1.58
C THR A 49 -10.24 -18.66 -1.04
N ASN A 50 -9.11 -18.82 -1.73
CA ASN A 50 -7.82 -18.19 -1.42
C ASN A 50 -8.03 -16.87 -0.68
N GLY A 51 -7.79 -16.86 0.64
CA GLY A 51 -7.77 -15.63 1.41
C GLY A 51 -6.64 -14.79 0.84
N GLY A 52 -6.96 -13.87 -0.06
CA GLY A 52 -5.99 -13.09 -0.80
C GLY A 52 -5.22 -12.16 0.13
N VAL A 53 -4.07 -11.67 -0.36
CA VAL A 53 -3.24 -10.71 0.37
C VAL A 53 -4.03 -9.49 0.86
N VAL A 54 -5.08 -9.08 0.14
CA VAL A 54 -5.98 -7.99 0.53
C VAL A 54 -6.68 -8.29 1.84
N SER A 55 -7.33 -9.45 1.94
CA SER A 55 -8.05 -9.85 3.16
C SER A 55 -7.09 -10.09 4.32
N SER A 56 -5.90 -10.64 4.06
CA SER A 56 -4.94 -10.95 5.12
C SER A 56 -4.19 -9.72 5.63
N VAL A 57 -3.87 -8.74 4.79
CA VAL A 57 -3.01 -7.60 5.17
C VAL A 57 -3.83 -6.34 5.40
N PHE A 58 -4.79 -6.05 4.52
CA PHE A 58 -5.43 -4.74 4.46
C PHE A 58 -6.82 -4.70 5.10
N LEU A 59 -7.38 -5.81 5.55
CA LEU A 59 -8.67 -5.78 6.22
C LEU A 59 -8.58 -5.02 7.55
N GLN A 60 -9.41 -3.99 7.73
CA GLN A 60 -9.36 -3.10 8.90
C GLN A 60 -9.52 -3.86 10.23
N SER A 61 -10.39 -4.86 10.25
CA SER A 61 -10.55 -5.79 11.37
C SER A 61 -10.05 -7.18 10.98
N GLY A 62 -8.98 -7.65 11.64
CA GLY A 62 -8.46 -9.00 11.43
C GLY A 62 -7.39 -9.15 10.34
N GLY A 63 -6.99 -8.06 9.68
CA GLY A 63 -5.78 -8.05 8.85
C GLY A 63 -4.50 -7.94 9.67
N SER A 64 -3.36 -8.33 9.09
CA SER A 64 -2.02 -8.16 9.65
C SER A 64 -1.57 -6.70 9.65
N GLY A 65 -2.23 -5.83 8.89
CA GLY A 65 -2.00 -4.39 8.83
C GLY A 65 -1.08 -3.98 7.68
N TYR A 66 -1.38 -2.86 7.05
CA TYR A 66 -0.53 -2.16 6.07
C TYR A 66 -0.40 -0.69 6.47
N PHE A 67 0.67 -0.38 7.19
CA PHE A 67 0.95 0.97 7.68
C PHE A 67 2.25 1.48 7.08
N SER A 68 2.27 2.70 6.57
CA SER A 68 3.48 3.37 6.10
C SER A 68 3.72 4.66 6.87
N PHE A 69 4.94 5.17 6.78
CA PHE A 69 5.31 6.46 7.36
C PHE A 69 5.71 7.42 6.26
N ALA A 70 5.44 8.70 6.47
CA ALA A 70 5.85 9.78 5.60
C ALA A 70 6.29 10.99 6.44
N SER A 71 7.41 11.60 6.07
CA SER A 71 7.88 12.85 6.67
C SER A 71 7.60 14.04 5.75
N SER A 72 7.42 15.22 6.31
CA SER A 72 7.33 16.47 5.56
C SER A 72 8.54 17.37 5.83
N LEU A 73 8.92 18.15 4.82
CA LEU A 73 10.01 19.12 4.86
C LEU A 73 9.46 20.55 4.71
N ASN A 74 10.11 21.54 5.32
CA ASN A 74 9.86 22.95 5.05
C ASN A 74 10.62 23.43 3.80
N ALA A 75 10.43 24.70 3.42
CA ALA A 75 11.10 25.31 2.28
C ALA A 75 12.64 25.33 2.39
N SER A 76 13.18 25.18 3.60
CA SER A 76 14.62 25.09 3.89
C SER A 76 15.12 23.64 3.96
N SER A 77 14.31 22.67 3.54
CA SER A 77 14.63 21.23 3.59
C SER A 77 14.89 20.69 4.99
N GLN A 78 14.26 21.27 6.02
CA GLN A 78 14.26 20.74 7.38
C GLN A 78 12.96 19.98 7.64
N TYR A 79 13.02 18.89 8.42
CA TYR A 79 11.84 18.10 8.74
C TYR A 79 10.88 18.88 9.65
N THR A 80 9.59 18.81 9.36
CA THR A 80 8.55 19.50 10.14
C THR A 80 7.64 18.55 10.88
N GLY A 81 7.58 17.29 10.46
CA GLY A 81 6.74 16.27 11.08
C GLY A 81 6.76 14.95 10.34
N VAL A 82 6.28 13.93 11.04
CA VAL A 82 6.09 12.57 10.54
C VAL A 82 4.65 12.17 10.77
N ALA A 83 4.02 11.57 9.77
CA ALA A 83 2.73 10.93 9.89
C ALA A 83 2.81 9.43 9.62
N LYS A 84 1.85 8.71 10.20
CA LYS A 84 1.56 7.31 9.92
C LYS A 84 0.32 7.26 9.03
N ALA A 85 0.42 6.58 7.89
CA ALA A 85 -0.67 6.32 6.97
C ALA A 85 -1.06 4.83 7.04
N GLN A 86 -2.35 4.55 7.02
CA GLN A 86 -2.90 3.20 6.96
C GLN A 86 -3.68 3.06 5.65
N LEU A 87 -3.40 2.00 4.89
CA LEU A 87 -4.22 1.60 3.75
C LEU A 87 -5.03 0.36 4.13
N TYR A 88 -6.36 0.39 3.95
CA TYR A 88 -7.23 -0.68 4.41
C TYR A 88 -8.49 -0.87 3.57
N THR A 89 -9.15 -2.01 3.74
CA THR A 89 -10.52 -2.28 3.29
C THR A 89 -11.41 -2.54 4.50
N THR A 90 -12.67 -2.14 4.44
CA THR A 90 -13.62 -2.30 5.55
C THR A 90 -14.25 -3.70 5.62
N SER A 91 -14.16 -4.47 4.54
CA SER A 91 -14.66 -5.85 4.44
C SER A 91 -13.87 -6.64 3.40
N ALA A 92 -13.87 -7.98 3.51
CA ALA A 92 -13.19 -8.85 2.56
C ALA A 92 -13.75 -8.76 1.12
N SER A 93 -14.98 -8.26 0.97
CA SER A 93 -15.63 -8.00 -0.32
C SER A 93 -15.42 -6.59 -0.86
N SER A 94 -14.72 -5.71 -0.14
CA SER A 94 -14.49 -4.34 -0.60
C SER A 94 -13.58 -4.33 -1.82
N SER A 95 -13.99 -3.64 -2.88
CA SER A 95 -13.21 -3.45 -4.11
C SER A 95 -12.46 -2.12 -4.13
N VAL A 96 -12.53 -1.32 -3.07
CA VAL A 96 -11.90 0.00 -2.99
C VAL A 96 -11.15 0.10 -1.67
N PHE A 97 -9.94 0.69 -1.71
CA PHE A 97 -9.17 0.98 -0.52
C PHE A 97 -9.62 2.28 0.15
N SER A 98 -9.41 2.35 1.45
CA SER A 98 -9.46 3.56 2.25
C SER A 98 -8.07 3.84 2.80
N GLU A 99 -7.67 5.11 2.77
CA GLU A 99 -6.44 5.61 3.36
C GLU A 99 -6.76 6.56 4.51
N GLN A 100 -6.11 6.34 5.64
CA GLN A 100 -6.20 7.22 6.80
C GLN A 100 -4.80 7.62 7.26
N THR A 101 -4.61 8.91 7.46
CA THR A 101 -3.34 9.48 7.92
C THR A 101 -3.51 10.13 9.28
N SER A 102 -2.53 9.93 10.17
CA SER A 102 -2.48 10.52 11.50
C SER A 102 -1.07 11.02 11.82
N ASN A 103 -0.95 12.23 12.34
CA ASN A 103 0.35 12.78 12.77
C ASN A 103 0.91 11.95 13.92
N VAL A 104 2.22 11.70 13.87
CA VAL A 104 2.97 11.01 14.94
C VAL A 104 3.75 12.04 15.76
N ILE A 105 4.53 12.88 15.08
CA ILE A 105 5.30 13.98 15.65
C ILE A 105 5.27 15.20 14.71
N GLY A 106 5.33 16.40 15.30
CA GLY A 106 5.36 17.66 14.55
C GLY A 106 4.11 17.92 13.69
N GLN A 107 4.23 18.89 12.78
CA GLN A 107 3.19 19.20 11.79
C GLN A 107 3.53 18.50 10.48
N TYR A 108 2.73 17.49 10.15
CA TYR A 108 2.76 16.85 8.85
C TYR A 108 1.82 17.56 7.87
N SER A 109 2.32 17.81 6.66
CA SER A 109 1.53 18.27 5.52
C SER A 109 1.82 17.37 4.34
N MET A 110 0.77 16.78 3.77
CA MET A 110 0.89 15.96 2.58
C MET A 110 0.87 16.85 1.35
N THR A 111 1.98 16.91 0.60
CA THR A 111 1.97 17.52 -0.72
C THR A 111 1.45 16.51 -1.73
N THR A 112 0.13 16.47 -1.94
CA THR A 112 -0.47 15.65 -3.01
C THR A 112 -0.24 16.29 -4.36
N THR A 113 0.67 15.71 -5.15
CA THR A 113 0.84 16.09 -6.55
C THR A 113 -0.16 15.30 -7.39
N ARG A 114 -0.98 16.00 -8.19
CA ARG A 114 -1.88 15.33 -9.13
C ARG A 114 -1.07 14.53 -10.13
N MET A 115 -1.33 13.24 -10.19
CA MET A 115 -0.74 12.35 -11.20
C MET A 115 -1.79 12.04 -12.26
N THR A 116 -1.35 11.98 -13.51
CA THR A 116 -2.16 11.44 -14.61
C THR A 116 -1.48 10.19 -15.14
N LEU A 117 -2.20 9.08 -15.12
CA LEU A 117 -1.78 7.82 -15.73
C LEU A 117 -2.31 7.76 -17.15
N VAL A 118 -1.43 7.74 -18.14
CA VAL A 118 -1.81 7.62 -19.55
C VAL A 118 -1.48 6.25 -20.07
N THR A 119 -2.44 5.65 -20.75
CA THR A 119 -2.33 4.35 -21.41
C THR A 119 -2.86 4.43 -22.83
N THR A 120 -2.79 3.33 -23.57
CA THR A 120 -3.45 3.24 -24.89
C THR A 120 -4.98 3.37 -24.82
N GLN A 121 -5.59 3.13 -23.65
CA GLN A 121 -7.04 3.13 -23.46
C GLN A 121 -7.59 4.49 -23.01
N GLY A 122 -6.72 5.40 -22.61
CA GLY A 122 -7.09 6.72 -22.09
C GLY A 122 -6.16 7.20 -20.98
N ASP A 123 -6.48 8.38 -20.46
CA ASP A 123 -5.81 9.03 -19.34
C ASP A 123 -6.69 9.05 -18.08
N TYR A 124 -6.07 8.79 -16.94
CA TYR A 124 -6.75 8.65 -15.64
C TYR A 124 -6.03 9.51 -14.61
N SER A 125 -6.69 10.57 -14.15
CA SER A 125 -6.13 11.48 -13.14
C SER A 125 -6.48 11.02 -11.72
N THR A 126 -5.53 11.22 -10.82
CA THR A 126 -5.66 10.86 -9.41
C THR A 126 -4.94 11.88 -8.52
N LEU A 127 -5.39 12.05 -7.28
CA LEU A 127 -4.73 12.88 -6.26
C LEU A 127 -3.83 12.07 -5.33
N GLY A 128 -3.41 10.87 -5.78
CA GLY A 128 -2.58 9.94 -5.03
C GLY A 128 -2.78 8.52 -5.55
N LEU A 129 -2.50 7.51 -4.73
CA LEU A 129 -2.92 6.14 -5.03
C LEU A 129 -4.02 5.76 -4.03
N GLY A 130 -3.69 5.32 -2.81
CA GLY A 130 -4.59 5.44 -1.67
C GLY A 130 -6.07 5.09 -1.92
N ASN A 131 -6.94 6.06 -1.59
CA ASN A 131 -8.40 6.00 -1.78
C ASN A 131 -8.85 5.84 -3.25
N ASP A 132 -7.99 6.14 -4.22
CA ASP A 132 -8.30 6.10 -5.65
C ASP A 132 -8.11 4.69 -6.24
N ILE A 133 -7.56 3.74 -5.48
CA ILE A 133 -7.31 2.36 -5.93
C ILE A 133 -8.59 1.53 -5.94
N GLN A 134 -8.89 0.93 -7.10
CA GLN A 134 -9.97 -0.03 -7.30
C GLN A 134 -9.40 -1.41 -7.60
N ILE A 135 -9.68 -2.38 -6.74
CA ILE A 135 -9.22 -3.77 -6.81
C ILE A 135 -10.09 -4.54 -7.80
N ASP A 136 -9.46 -5.19 -8.77
CA ASP A 136 -10.13 -6.00 -9.80
C ASP A 136 -9.98 -7.51 -9.54
N GLN A 137 -8.74 -7.98 -9.38
CA GLN A 137 -8.42 -9.40 -9.17
C GLN A 137 -7.42 -9.58 -8.04
N GLN A 138 -7.50 -10.70 -7.34
CA GLN A 138 -6.65 -11.02 -6.19
C GLN A 138 -6.03 -12.41 -6.31
N SER A 139 -4.87 -12.57 -5.70
CA SER A 139 -4.15 -13.82 -5.52
C SER A 139 -3.54 -13.88 -4.11
N ALA A 140 -2.79 -14.94 -3.80
CA ALA A 140 -2.19 -15.14 -2.48
C ALA A 140 -1.24 -14.00 -2.06
N ASN A 141 -0.50 -13.39 -3.00
CA ASN A 141 0.50 -12.37 -2.72
C ASN A 141 0.44 -11.14 -3.64
N ALA A 142 -0.54 -11.09 -4.55
CA ALA A 142 -0.70 -9.97 -5.48
C ALA A 142 -2.16 -9.62 -5.74
N PHE A 143 -2.41 -8.40 -6.17
CA PHE A 143 -3.70 -7.96 -6.67
C PHE A 143 -3.54 -7.04 -7.88
N LYS A 144 -4.48 -7.12 -8.83
CA LYS A 144 -4.59 -6.20 -9.95
C LYS A 144 -5.56 -5.09 -9.61
N TYR A 145 -5.24 -3.90 -10.07
CA TYR A 145 -6.02 -2.72 -9.72
C TYR A 145 -5.97 -1.64 -10.81
N GLY A 146 -7.04 -0.85 -10.83
CA GLY A 146 -7.11 0.43 -11.51
C GLY A 146 -7.02 1.58 -10.51
N VAL A 147 -6.87 2.80 -11.03
CA VAL A 147 -6.84 4.03 -10.23
C VAL A 147 -7.66 5.12 -10.91
N GLY A 148 -8.30 5.99 -10.14
CA GLY A 148 -9.08 7.10 -10.70
C GLY A 148 -10.18 6.66 -11.67
N GLY A 149 -10.74 5.47 -11.47
CA GLY A 149 -11.75 4.85 -12.34
C GLY A 149 -11.21 4.11 -13.57
N SER A 150 -9.88 3.93 -13.69
CA SER A 150 -9.29 3.12 -14.76
C SER A 150 -9.68 1.64 -14.63
N PRO A 151 -9.61 0.87 -15.74
CA PRO A 151 -9.56 -0.59 -15.64
C PRO A 151 -8.27 -1.04 -14.92
N ALA A 152 -8.15 -2.34 -14.69
CA ALA A 152 -6.96 -2.93 -14.08
C ALA A 152 -5.72 -2.79 -14.98
N ILE A 153 -4.94 -1.74 -14.74
CA ILE A 153 -3.73 -1.40 -15.51
C ILE A 153 -2.44 -1.64 -14.72
N LEU A 154 -2.56 -1.95 -13.42
CA LEU A 154 -1.46 -2.17 -12.50
C LEU A 154 -1.65 -3.49 -11.75
N GLN A 155 -0.54 -4.09 -11.34
CA GLN A 155 -0.51 -5.21 -10.39
C GLN A 155 0.45 -4.89 -9.26
N ALA A 156 -0.01 -4.98 -8.03
CA ALA A 156 0.83 -4.91 -6.84
C ALA A 156 1.12 -6.32 -6.35
N THR A 157 2.40 -6.62 -6.14
CA THR A 157 2.87 -7.83 -5.47
C THR A 157 3.52 -7.44 -4.15
N LEU A 158 3.13 -8.10 -3.07
CA LEU A 158 3.66 -7.85 -1.75
C LEU A 158 4.60 -8.98 -1.33
N THR A 159 5.74 -8.58 -0.79
CA THR A 159 6.69 -9.48 -0.14
C THR A 159 6.85 -9.06 1.31
N SER A 160 6.73 -10.00 2.25
CA SER A 160 6.93 -9.76 3.67
C SER A 160 8.31 -10.22 4.12
N THR A 161 8.92 -9.48 5.04
CA THR A 161 10.17 -9.85 5.72
C THR A 161 10.00 -9.66 7.22
N ASP A 162 10.37 -10.68 8.00
CA ASP A 162 10.44 -10.56 9.45
C ASP A 162 11.61 -9.64 9.84
N VAL A 163 11.31 -8.61 10.61
CA VAL A 163 12.28 -7.64 11.13
C VAL A 163 12.38 -7.67 12.66
N SER A 164 11.73 -8.63 13.30
CA SER A 164 11.80 -8.84 14.75
C SER A 164 13.26 -8.96 15.21
N GLY A 165 13.62 -8.30 16.30
CA GLY A 165 14.99 -8.29 16.83
C GLY A 165 15.98 -7.40 16.08
N GLN A 166 15.66 -6.89 14.89
CA GLN A 166 16.48 -5.90 14.20
C GLN A 166 16.34 -4.53 14.87
N ALA A 167 17.39 -3.71 14.84
CA ALA A 167 17.31 -2.35 15.37
C ALA A 167 16.31 -1.50 14.57
N VAL A 168 15.52 -0.67 15.26
CA VAL A 168 14.52 0.20 14.62
C VAL A 168 15.17 1.17 13.63
N SER A 169 16.33 1.74 13.95
CA SER A 169 17.15 2.57 13.06
C SER A 169 17.52 1.88 11.73
N ALA A 170 17.67 0.56 11.73
CA ALA A 170 18.08 -0.20 10.54
C ALA A 170 16.89 -0.53 9.62
N VAL A 171 15.66 -0.45 10.13
CA VAL A 171 14.48 -0.93 9.40
C VAL A 171 13.43 0.13 9.16
N ALA A 172 13.34 1.16 10.02
CA ALA A 172 12.33 2.20 9.95
C ALA A 172 12.71 3.25 8.90
N VAL A 173 12.01 3.20 7.78
CA VAL A 173 12.23 4.04 6.60
C VAL A 173 10.93 4.63 6.08
N ASP A 174 11.03 5.84 5.54
CA ASP A 174 9.99 6.56 4.80
C ASP A 174 10.54 7.05 3.45
N ALA A 175 9.73 7.70 2.61
CA ALA A 175 10.25 8.17 1.31
C ALA A 175 11.26 9.31 1.39
N ASN A 176 11.14 10.16 2.41
CA ASN A 176 11.94 11.37 2.51
C ASN A 176 13.16 11.19 3.41
N GLY A 177 13.31 10.02 4.05
CA GLY A 177 14.42 9.70 4.97
C GLY A 177 14.29 10.34 6.36
N GLY A 178 13.18 11.02 6.66
CA GLY A 178 12.98 11.71 7.94
C GLY A 178 12.83 10.76 9.12
N VAL A 179 12.15 9.62 8.91
CA VAL A 179 12.03 8.60 9.97
C VAL A 179 13.41 8.03 10.31
N ALA A 180 14.19 7.68 9.29
CA ALA A 180 15.54 7.17 9.46
C ALA A 180 16.47 8.20 10.11
N HIS A 181 16.31 9.48 9.77
CA HIS A 181 17.06 10.58 10.39
C HIS A 181 16.74 10.72 11.89
N THR A 182 15.46 10.81 12.26
CA THR A 182 15.03 10.97 13.67
C THR A 182 15.46 9.78 14.53
N LEU A 183 15.42 8.57 13.97
CA LEU A 183 15.76 7.34 14.67
C LEU A 183 17.20 6.89 14.47
N ALA A 184 18.09 7.70 13.87
CA ALA A 184 19.41 7.25 13.45
C ALA A 184 20.27 6.64 14.58
N ALA A 185 20.11 7.09 15.82
CA ALA A 185 20.82 6.59 16.99
C ALA A 185 20.03 5.51 17.78
N ASP A 186 18.80 5.21 17.38
CA ASP A 186 17.93 4.30 18.11
C ASP A 186 18.23 2.84 17.76
N ALA A 187 18.84 2.13 18.71
CA ALA A 187 19.20 0.73 18.58
C ALA A 187 18.13 -0.23 19.15
N SER A 188 16.96 0.28 19.55
CA SER A 188 15.90 -0.54 20.15
C SER A 188 15.49 -1.65 19.19
N ALA A 189 15.44 -2.87 19.72
CA ALA A 189 15.09 -4.04 18.92
C ALA A 189 13.58 -4.05 18.61
N MET A 190 13.23 -4.27 17.34
CA MET A 190 11.86 -4.43 16.92
C MET A 190 11.19 -5.59 17.68
N PRO A 191 9.94 -5.41 18.16
CA PRO A 191 9.24 -6.43 18.93
C PRO A 191 8.95 -7.69 18.09
N ALA A 192 8.74 -8.82 18.76
CA ALA A 192 8.39 -10.08 18.12
C ALA A 192 7.13 -9.95 17.26
N GLY A 193 7.15 -10.57 16.08
CA GLY A 193 6.08 -10.48 15.10
C GLY A 193 6.09 -9.20 14.28
N SER A 194 7.17 -8.42 14.31
CA SER A 194 7.33 -7.25 13.46
C SER A 194 7.64 -7.64 12.02
N VAL A 195 6.82 -7.18 11.08
CA VAL A 195 6.94 -7.50 9.66
C VAL A 195 7.02 -6.22 8.85
N ARG A 196 7.98 -6.18 7.92
CA ARG A 196 8.07 -5.17 6.86
C ARG A 196 7.54 -5.75 5.56
N TYR A 197 6.69 -4.98 4.89
CA TYR A 197 6.19 -5.27 3.55
C TYR A 197 6.91 -4.39 2.53
N THR A 198 7.40 -5.03 1.47
CA THR A 198 7.87 -4.37 0.26
C THR A 198 6.86 -4.60 -0.84
N THR A 199 6.44 -3.53 -1.50
CA THR A 199 5.48 -3.61 -2.60
C THR A 199 6.18 -3.36 -3.93
N GLN A 200 6.00 -4.27 -4.87
CA GLN A 200 6.40 -4.08 -6.26
C GLN A 200 5.16 -3.86 -7.11
N VAL A 201 5.07 -2.68 -7.72
CA VAL A 201 3.98 -2.33 -8.64
C VAL A 201 4.45 -2.52 -10.08
N THR A 202 3.77 -3.36 -10.83
CA THR A 202 4.05 -3.65 -12.24
C THR A 202 2.94 -3.05 -13.12
N ALA A 203 3.32 -2.37 -14.21
CA ALA A 203 2.39 -1.93 -15.23
C ALA A 203 1.97 -3.12 -16.10
N LEU A 204 0.68 -3.36 -16.27
CA LEU A 204 0.17 -4.48 -17.09
C LEU A 204 0.17 -4.15 -18.59
N GLN A 205 0.31 -2.87 -18.92
CA GLN A 205 0.40 -2.34 -20.28
C GLN A 205 1.35 -1.13 -20.29
N PRO A 206 1.76 -0.60 -21.47
CA PRO A 206 2.57 0.60 -21.50
C PRO A 206 1.85 1.75 -20.77
N LEU A 207 2.58 2.42 -19.89
CA LEU A 207 2.05 3.40 -18.95
C LEU A 207 2.97 4.63 -18.91
N LEU A 208 2.38 5.81 -19.04
CA LEU A 208 3.01 7.06 -18.65
C LEU A 208 2.44 7.52 -17.31
N THR A 209 3.31 7.78 -16.35
CA THR A 209 2.95 8.47 -15.09
C THR A 209 3.39 9.92 -15.20
N VAL A 210 2.45 10.86 -15.25
CA VAL A 210 2.70 12.28 -15.50
C VAL A 210 2.43 13.12 -14.26
N GLN A 211 3.39 13.94 -13.86
CA GLN A 211 3.26 14.88 -12.73
C GLN A 211 2.58 16.18 -13.17
N SER A 212 1.26 16.15 -13.32
CA SER A 212 0.45 17.20 -13.95
C SER A 212 0.35 18.54 -13.21
N GLY A 213 1.01 18.69 -12.06
CA GLY A 213 0.96 19.91 -11.24
C GLY A 213 1.92 21.02 -11.66
N ASN A 214 3.02 20.69 -12.34
CA ASN A 214 4.09 21.65 -12.65
C ASN A 214 4.50 21.52 -14.13
N PRO A 215 3.85 22.25 -15.05
CA PRO A 215 4.25 22.25 -16.45
C PRO A 215 5.60 22.95 -16.60
N ILE A 216 6.37 22.52 -17.60
CA ILE A 216 7.59 23.19 -18.02
C ILE A 216 7.31 24.04 -19.27
N SER A 217 8.09 25.10 -19.44
CA SER A 217 7.90 26.05 -20.54
C SER A 217 8.43 25.54 -21.89
N GLN A 218 9.25 24.48 -21.90
CA GLN A 218 9.84 23.92 -23.12
C GLN A 218 8.88 22.95 -23.81
N THR A 219 8.91 22.92 -25.14
CA THR A 219 8.22 21.90 -25.94
C THR A 219 9.01 20.59 -25.96
N LEU A 220 8.34 19.47 -26.31
CA LEU A 220 9.03 18.19 -26.49
C LEU A 220 10.13 18.26 -27.55
N ALA A 221 9.94 19.04 -28.62
CA ALA A 221 10.94 19.21 -29.67
C ALA A 221 12.19 19.96 -29.16
N GLN A 222 12.00 20.98 -28.31
CA GLN A 222 13.12 21.71 -27.69
C GLN A 222 13.91 20.81 -26.74
N LEU A 223 13.21 20.00 -25.94
CA LEU A 223 13.83 19.02 -25.04
C LEU A 223 14.58 17.94 -25.82
N GLN A 224 14.02 17.47 -26.94
CA GLN A 224 14.68 16.48 -27.79
C GLN A 224 15.95 17.05 -28.44
N GLN A 225 15.93 18.31 -28.87
CA GLN A 225 17.12 18.97 -29.40
C GLN A 225 18.21 19.13 -28.32
N GLN A 226 17.81 19.40 -27.08
CA GLN A 226 18.73 19.61 -25.97
C GLN A 226 19.32 18.32 -25.40
N TYR A 227 18.51 17.27 -25.25
CA TYR A 227 18.87 16.05 -24.52
C TYR A 227 18.83 14.76 -25.36
N GLY A 228 18.49 14.87 -26.65
CA GLY A 228 18.28 13.73 -27.54
C GLY A 228 16.98 12.98 -27.23
N GLY A 229 16.98 11.67 -27.52
CA GLY A 229 15.86 10.79 -27.24
C GLY A 229 14.84 10.67 -28.37
N THR A 230 13.74 9.98 -28.08
CA THR A 230 12.71 9.60 -29.05
C THR A 230 11.35 10.12 -28.62
N ILE A 231 10.71 10.85 -29.52
CA ILE A 231 9.31 11.24 -29.39
C ILE A 231 8.44 10.09 -29.89
N ALA A 232 7.46 9.70 -29.09
CA ALA A 232 6.47 8.68 -29.41
C ALA A 232 5.09 9.09 -28.89
N THR A 233 4.08 8.28 -29.17
CA THR A 233 2.70 8.48 -28.72
C THR A 233 2.21 7.28 -27.92
N LEU A 234 1.44 7.56 -26.88
CA LEU A 234 0.75 6.56 -26.06
C LEU A 234 -0.66 7.08 -25.75
N GLY A 235 -1.67 6.46 -26.34
CA GLY A 235 -3.02 7.04 -26.36
C GLY A 235 -2.97 8.43 -26.99
N ASP A 236 -3.58 9.41 -26.32
CA ASP A 236 -3.61 10.80 -26.77
C ASP A 236 -2.40 11.64 -26.32
N ALA A 237 -1.47 11.05 -25.55
CA ALA A 237 -0.26 11.74 -25.12
C ALA A 237 0.88 11.55 -26.11
N THR A 238 1.53 12.65 -26.46
CA THR A 238 2.87 12.62 -27.08
C THR A 238 3.90 12.72 -25.98
N TYR A 239 4.98 11.93 -26.04
CA TYR A 239 5.98 11.90 -24.99
C TYR A 239 7.40 11.72 -25.54
N LEU A 240 8.38 12.19 -24.79
CA LEU A 240 9.81 12.08 -25.08
C LEU A 240 10.47 11.19 -24.01
N THR A 241 11.22 10.18 -24.45
CA THR A 241 11.99 9.25 -23.58
C THR A 241 13.40 9.02 -24.13
N GLY A 242 14.26 8.34 -23.36
CA GLY A 242 15.61 7.98 -23.80
C GLY A 242 16.57 9.17 -23.86
N MET A 243 16.23 10.26 -23.17
CA MET A 243 17.09 11.43 -23.03
C MET A 243 18.31 11.11 -22.15
N THR A 244 19.44 11.75 -22.42
CA THR A 244 20.65 11.64 -21.60
C THR A 244 20.91 12.95 -20.86
N GLY A 245 21.09 12.91 -19.54
CA GLY A 245 21.34 14.09 -18.71
C GLY A 245 20.14 15.01 -18.45
N ALA A 246 18.92 14.59 -18.84
CA ALA A 246 17.70 15.32 -18.54
C ALA A 246 17.29 15.19 -17.05
N PRO A 247 16.67 16.24 -16.46
CA PRO A 247 16.18 16.17 -15.07
C PRO A 247 15.09 15.14 -14.82
N ALA A 248 14.26 14.87 -15.84
CA ALA A 248 13.23 13.84 -15.78
C ALA A 248 13.54 12.70 -16.78
N PRO A 249 13.19 11.45 -16.44
CA PRO A 249 13.41 10.30 -17.31
C PRO A 249 12.50 10.32 -18.56
N ALA A 250 11.37 11.01 -18.49
CA ALA A 250 10.50 11.30 -19.63
C ALA A 250 9.82 12.67 -19.49
N TYR A 251 9.30 13.18 -20.59
CA TYR A 251 8.35 14.30 -20.59
C TYR A 251 7.14 13.95 -21.43
N ALA A 252 5.95 14.35 -21.00
CA ALA A 252 4.70 14.11 -21.73
C ALA A 252 3.97 15.42 -21.99
N GLN A 253 3.42 15.57 -23.19
CA GLN A 253 2.55 16.67 -23.55
C GLN A 253 1.08 16.27 -23.33
N LEU A 254 0.41 16.98 -22.43
CA LEU A 254 -1.01 16.81 -22.07
C LEU A 254 -1.70 18.17 -22.09
N GLY A 255 -2.86 18.27 -22.75
CA GLY A 255 -3.63 19.51 -22.80
C GLY A 255 -2.84 20.72 -23.33
N GLY A 256 -1.86 20.50 -24.21
CA GLY A 256 -0.98 21.54 -24.78
C GLY A 256 0.20 21.98 -23.89
N SER A 257 0.32 21.47 -22.67
CA SER A 257 1.44 21.72 -21.76
C SER A 257 2.35 20.51 -21.65
N VAL A 258 3.63 20.72 -21.34
CA VAL A 258 4.62 19.64 -21.17
C VAL A 258 4.90 19.44 -19.68
N TYR A 259 4.92 18.19 -19.24
CA TYR A 259 5.10 17.82 -17.84
C TYR A 259 6.19 16.76 -17.68
N PRO A 260 6.93 16.75 -16.55
CA PRO A 260 7.75 15.62 -16.17
C PRO A 260 6.92 14.33 -16.10
N ALA A 261 7.47 13.25 -16.64
CA ALA A 261 6.80 11.96 -16.69
C ALA A 261 7.77 10.80 -16.44
N ASN A 262 7.20 9.62 -16.24
CA ASN A 262 7.89 8.35 -16.25
C ASN A 262 7.19 7.42 -17.24
N TYR A 263 7.94 6.82 -18.17
CA TYR A 263 7.44 5.76 -19.03
C TYR A 263 7.78 4.40 -18.44
N THR A 264 6.80 3.52 -18.38
CA THR A 264 6.98 2.13 -17.98
C THR A 264 6.40 1.23 -19.06
N GLY A 265 7.24 0.31 -19.56
CA GLY A 265 6.81 -0.68 -20.54
C GLY A 265 5.81 -1.68 -19.93
N ALA A 266 5.10 -2.40 -20.80
CA ALA A 266 4.23 -3.48 -20.35
C ALA A 266 5.01 -4.54 -19.57
N ASN A 267 4.41 -5.02 -18.48
CA ASN A 267 4.97 -5.99 -17.54
C ASN A 267 6.29 -5.56 -16.89
N GLN A 268 6.55 -4.25 -16.80
CA GLN A 268 7.72 -3.69 -16.11
C GLN A 268 7.32 -3.08 -14.77
N ALA A 269 8.26 -3.12 -13.83
CA ALA A 269 8.09 -2.46 -12.53
C ALA A 269 8.02 -0.94 -12.71
N THR A 270 7.10 -0.31 -11.99
CA THR A 270 6.93 1.14 -11.91
C THR A 270 7.54 1.64 -10.61
N GLY A 271 7.83 2.95 -10.53
CA GLY A 271 8.18 3.62 -9.27
C GLY A 271 6.97 4.01 -8.42
N LEU A 272 5.76 3.53 -8.75
CA LEU A 272 4.55 3.83 -7.99
C LEU A 272 4.50 3.00 -6.71
N SER A 273 3.97 3.60 -5.64
CA SER A 273 3.68 2.90 -4.38
C SER A 273 2.22 3.08 -3.99
N LEU A 274 1.61 2.05 -3.39
CA LEU A 274 0.20 2.02 -3.01
C LEU A 274 -0.24 3.22 -2.17
N VAL A 275 0.68 3.77 -1.36
CA VAL A 275 0.50 5.05 -0.67
C VAL A 275 1.55 6.02 -1.23
N ALA A 276 1.10 7.23 -1.57
CA ALA A 276 1.92 8.22 -2.26
C ALA A 276 3.23 8.49 -1.48
N GLY A 277 4.36 8.27 -2.15
CA GLY A 277 5.67 8.54 -1.55
C GLY A 277 5.94 7.71 -0.30
N THR A 278 5.68 6.40 -0.32
CA THR A 278 6.17 5.50 0.76
C THR A 278 6.74 4.21 0.17
N PRO A 279 8.05 3.92 0.32
CA PRO A 279 8.65 2.76 -0.33
C PRO A 279 8.37 1.44 0.39
N TYR A 280 7.99 1.49 1.67
CA TYR A 280 7.76 0.32 2.51
C TYR A 280 6.57 0.52 3.44
N ALA A 281 5.97 -0.58 3.86
CA ALA A 281 4.92 -0.61 4.88
C ALA A 281 5.23 -1.65 5.95
N TYR A 282 4.47 -1.63 7.04
CA TYR A 282 4.68 -2.46 8.22
C TYR A 282 3.36 -3.00 8.73
N ASN A 283 3.43 -4.12 9.43
CA ASN A 283 2.29 -4.64 10.19
C ASN A 283 2.02 -3.74 11.41
N GLN A 284 0.86 -3.93 12.04
CA GLN A 284 0.43 -3.04 13.13
C GLN A 284 1.42 -3.01 14.31
N THR A 285 2.00 -4.15 14.67
CA THR A 285 2.97 -4.26 15.76
C THR A 285 4.20 -3.40 15.51
N ALA A 286 4.83 -3.57 14.34
CA ALA A 286 6.01 -2.79 13.95
C ALA A 286 5.68 -1.29 13.85
N ALA A 287 4.55 -0.94 13.22
CA ALA A 287 4.16 0.45 13.05
C ALA A 287 3.82 1.15 14.38
N ALA A 288 3.20 0.46 15.33
CA ALA A 288 2.94 1.02 16.65
C ALA A 288 4.25 1.30 17.40
N PHE A 289 5.19 0.37 17.35
CA PHE A 289 6.50 0.51 17.98
C PHE A 289 7.33 1.64 17.37
N ILE A 290 7.45 1.69 16.04
CA ILE A 290 8.17 2.78 15.34
C ILE A 290 7.56 4.14 15.69
N ALA A 291 6.22 4.24 15.75
CA ALA A 291 5.55 5.49 16.13
C ALA A 291 5.86 5.92 17.57
N GLN A 292 5.94 4.96 18.50
CA GLN A 292 6.35 5.22 19.88
C GLN A 292 7.81 5.71 19.94
N GLU A 293 8.73 5.05 19.25
CA GLU A 293 10.14 5.46 19.24
C GLU A 293 10.33 6.85 18.64
N LEU A 294 9.58 7.18 17.57
CA LEU A 294 9.55 8.54 17.02
C LEU A 294 9.13 9.58 18.05
N GLN A 295 8.11 9.28 18.86
CA GLN A 295 7.64 10.18 19.92
C GLN A 295 8.66 10.33 21.04
N THR A 296 9.37 9.25 21.40
CA THR A 296 10.47 9.29 22.38
C THR A 296 11.63 10.17 21.90
N HIS A 297 11.91 10.18 20.60
CA HIS A 297 13.02 10.93 19.97
C HIS A 297 12.58 12.25 19.33
N ALA A 298 11.36 12.73 19.62
CA ALA A 298 10.75 13.89 18.95
C ALA A 298 11.57 15.20 19.09
N GLY A 299 12.48 15.30 20.06
CA GLY A 299 13.39 16.43 20.21
C GLY A 299 14.48 16.55 19.13
N ALA A 300 14.55 15.61 18.19
CA ALA A 300 15.56 15.54 17.12
C ALA A 300 15.07 16.01 15.73
N LEU A 301 13.83 16.52 15.63
CA LEU A 301 13.28 17.10 14.38
C LEU A 301 13.60 18.59 14.22
#